data_AF-W4S045-F1
#
_entry.id   AF-W4S045-F1
#
_cell.length_a   1.000
_cell.length_b   1.000
_cell.length_c   1.000
_cell.angle_alpha   90.00
_cell.angle_beta   90.00
_cell.angle_gamma   90.00
#
_symmetry.space_group_name_H-M   'P 1'
#
loop_
_entity.id
_entity.type
_entity.pdbx_description
1 polymer ?
#
loop_
_entity_poly.entity_id
_entity_poly.type
_entity_poly.pdbx_seq_one_letter_code
_entity_poly.pdbx_strand_id
1 'polypeptide(L)'
;MSPSLHGLVALGSSGTRRGRFRQPTLQPHEVQQAAYQLGMRLSGRPIEDASDRQRLADATETVHETRLALHRGRGNVDSDLRLSNGRSATYSSLSYCLGESDENLLAGSALAAGAGNCDHNAAINARRHAVRMEDGGQMMNVRDYEQTHLYALYQPPSSAEAEESPVVLDSWGDGPAVLLRDSHWAETYGTSTNVIGVVKPEP
;
A
#
# COMPACT_ATOMS: atom_id res chain seq x y z
N MET A 1 -80.45 8.84 4.88
CA MET A 1 -80.48 7.98 6.09
C MET A 1 -79.25 7.10 6.06
N SER A 2 -78.53 7.03 7.18
CA SER A 2 -77.21 6.42 7.32
C SER A 2 -77.20 4.89 7.09
N PRO A 3 -76.02 4.32 6.74
CA PRO A 3 -75.80 2.91 6.42
C PRO A 3 -75.43 2.08 7.65
N SER A 4 -75.51 0.74 7.54
CA SER A 4 -74.85 -0.28 8.39
C SER A 4 -75.08 -1.64 7.73
N LEU A 5 -74.23 -2.67 7.72
CA LEU A 5 -72.87 -2.96 8.22
C LEU A 5 -72.52 -4.35 7.64
N HIS A 6 -71.31 -4.58 7.13
CA HIS A 6 -70.32 -5.60 7.56
C HIS A 6 -69.75 -6.26 6.29
N GLY A 7 -68.47 -6.59 6.15
CA GLY A 7 -67.33 -6.55 7.04
C GLY A 7 -66.24 -7.44 6.45
N LEU A 8 -64.97 -7.11 6.65
CA LEU A 8 -63.91 -8.06 7.04
C LEU A 8 -62.56 -7.34 7.12
N VAL A 9 -61.96 -7.53 8.30
CA VAL A 9 -60.64 -7.10 8.70
C VAL A 9 -59.60 -8.02 8.06
N ALA A 10 -58.53 -7.43 7.51
CA ALA A 10 -57.22 -8.08 7.47
C ALA A 10 -56.16 -7.05 7.89
N LEU A 11 -55.64 -7.27 9.08
CA LEU A 11 -54.53 -6.57 9.71
C LEU A 11 -53.22 -6.88 8.97
N GLY A 12 -52.44 -5.82 8.74
CA GLY A 12 -51.01 -5.80 9.01
C GLY A 12 -50.08 -6.52 8.02
N SER A 13 -49.23 -5.74 7.37
CA SER A 13 -47.82 -5.75 7.77
C SER A 13 -47.09 -4.61 7.06
N SER A 14 -46.72 -3.59 7.82
CA SER A 14 -45.71 -2.61 7.44
C SER A 14 -44.45 -3.35 7.00
N GLY A 15 -44.18 -3.31 5.70
CA GLY A 15 -42.94 -3.78 5.12
C GLY A 15 -41.80 -2.96 5.66
N THR A 16 -41.18 -3.45 6.73
CA THR A 16 -39.84 -3.02 7.15
C THR A 16 -38.90 -3.37 6.01
N ARG A 17 -38.53 -2.37 5.20
CA ARG A 17 -37.31 -2.44 4.39
C ARG A 17 -36.14 -2.58 5.36
N ARG A 18 -35.82 -3.82 5.74
CA ARG A 18 -34.50 -4.18 6.23
C ARG A 18 -33.53 -3.87 5.10
N GLY A 19 -32.96 -2.68 5.13
CA GLY A 19 -31.72 -2.41 4.42
C GLY A 19 -30.73 -3.48 4.85
N ARG A 20 -30.41 -4.40 3.93
CA ARG A 20 -29.20 -5.21 4.06
C ARG A 20 -28.06 -4.20 4.10
N PHE A 21 -27.56 -3.91 5.30
CA PHE A 21 -26.19 -3.45 5.46
C PHE A 21 -25.33 -4.58 4.89
N ARG A 22 -25.06 -4.55 3.58
CA ARG A 22 -23.95 -5.31 3.02
C ARG A 22 -22.74 -4.69 3.69
N GLN A 23 -22.18 -5.38 4.68
CA GLN A 23 -20.87 -5.01 5.18
C GLN A 23 -19.95 -4.91 3.95
N PRO A 24 -19.20 -3.81 3.80
CA PRO A 24 -18.20 -3.72 2.75
C PRO A 24 -17.34 -4.97 2.83
N THR A 25 -17.25 -5.71 1.73
CA THR A 25 -16.30 -6.81 1.65
C THR A 25 -14.93 -6.17 1.52
N LEU A 26 -14.07 -6.41 2.52
CA LEU A 26 -12.69 -5.92 2.49
C LEU A 26 -11.99 -6.45 1.24
N GLN A 27 -11.26 -5.57 0.57
CA GLN A 27 -10.35 -5.90 -0.51
C GLN A 27 -9.17 -6.71 0.03
N PRO A 28 -8.50 -7.52 -0.81
CA PRO A 28 -7.37 -8.34 -0.36
C PRO A 28 -6.26 -7.58 0.38
N HIS A 29 -5.92 -6.36 -0.06
CA HIS A 29 -4.89 -5.54 0.60
C HIS A 29 -5.36 -5.01 1.98
N GLU A 30 -6.65 -4.72 2.14
CA GLU A 30 -7.23 -4.34 3.44
C GLU A 30 -7.20 -5.54 4.41
N VAL A 31 -7.44 -6.76 3.90
CA VAL A 31 -7.31 -7.99 4.70
C VAL A 31 -5.86 -8.20 5.13
N GLN A 32 -4.89 -8.00 4.24
CA GLN A 32 -3.46 -8.09 4.57
C GLN A 32 -3.09 -7.09 5.68
N GLN A 33 -3.57 -5.85 5.58
CA GLN A 33 -3.27 -4.84 6.57
C GLN A 33 -3.95 -5.08 7.91
N ALA A 34 -5.20 -5.56 7.90
CA ALA A 34 -5.89 -5.99 9.12
C ALA A 34 -5.18 -7.17 9.79
N ALA A 35 -4.66 -8.12 9.00
CA ALA A 35 -3.89 -9.26 9.50
C ALA A 35 -2.57 -8.82 10.17
N TYR A 36 -1.84 -7.88 9.57
CA TYR A 36 -0.64 -7.30 10.18
C TYR A 36 -0.96 -6.65 11.55
N GLN A 37 -1.96 -5.77 11.61
CA GLN A 37 -2.35 -5.10 12.86
C GLN A 37 -2.85 -6.09 13.94
N LEU A 38 -3.58 -7.13 13.54
CA LEU A 38 -3.99 -8.20 14.46
C LEU A 38 -2.76 -8.95 14.99
N GLY A 39 -1.79 -9.28 14.13
CA GLY A 39 -0.53 -9.91 14.53
C GLY A 39 0.24 -9.07 15.56
N MET A 40 0.29 -7.76 15.35
CA MET A 40 0.92 -6.81 16.28
C MET A 40 0.24 -6.83 17.66
N ARG A 41 -1.10 -6.84 17.69
CA ARG A 41 -1.88 -6.96 18.92
C ARG A 41 -1.64 -8.29 19.64
N LEU A 42 -1.65 -9.41 18.91
CA LEU A 42 -1.40 -10.73 19.48
C LEU A 42 0.02 -10.89 20.02
N SER A 43 0.97 -10.12 19.48
CA SER A 43 2.36 -10.09 19.91
C SER A 43 2.62 -9.13 21.08
N GLY A 44 1.57 -8.57 21.68
CA GLY A 44 1.70 -7.64 22.82
C GLY A 44 2.22 -6.24 22.44
N ARG A 45 2.22 -5.88 21.14
CA ARG A 45 2.68 -4.58 20.62
C ARG A 45 1.58 -3.95 19.74
N PRO A 46 0.36 -3.71 20.27
CA PRO A 46 -0.74 -3.20 19.46
C PRO A 46 -0.41 -1.81 18.89
N ILE A 47 -0.91 -1.56 17.67
CA ILE A 47 -0.91 -0.21 17.08
C ILE A 47 -2.18 0.48 17.57
N GLU A 48 -2.06 1.22 18.68
CA GLU A 48 -3.20 1.81 19.37
C GLU A 48 -3.69 3.10 18.70
N ASP A 49 -2.73 3.93 18.27
CA ASP A 49 -3.04 5.23 17.69
C ASP A 49 -3.83 5.09 16.37
N ALA A 50 -4.85 5.94 16.23
CA ALA A 50 -5.72 5.89 15.07
C ALA A 50 -5.03 6.44 13.80
N SER A 51 -4.16 7.44 13.95
CA SER A 51 -3.39 8.00 12.85
C SER A 51 -2.35 7.01 12.34
N ASP A 52 -1.67 6.28 13.22
CA ASP A 52 -0.73 5.21 12.83
C ASP A 52 -1.43 4.10 12.03
N ARG A 53 -2.62 3.69 12.48
CA ARG A 53 -3.41 2.67 11.76
C ARG A 53 -3.86 3.17 10.39
N GLN A 54 -4.26 4.44 10.29
CA GLN A 54 -4.64 5.06 9.02
C GLN A 54 -3.44 5.18 8.08
N ARG A 55 -2.28 5.64 8.58
CA ARG A 55 -1.03 5.76 7.82
C ARG A 55 -0.63 4.44 7.17
N LEU A 56 -0.70 3.34 7.92
CA LEU A 56 -0.40 2.03 7.36
C LEU A 56 -1.45 1.53 6.36
N ALA A 57 -2.73 1.90 6.55
CA ALA A 57 -3.77 1.61 5.56
C ALA A 57 -3.52 2.36 4.25
N ASP A 58 -3.21 3.66 4.31
CA ASP A 58 -2.89 4.51 3.15
C ASP A 58 -1.62 4.04 2.43
N ALA A 59 -0.61 3.62 3.19
CA ALA A 59 0.62 3.04 2.66
C ALA A 59 0.35 1.69 1.98
N THR A 60 -0.50 0.85 2.57
CA THR A 60 -0.90 -0.43 1.97
C THR A 60 -1.74 -0.24 0.71
N GLU A 61 -2.64 0.75 0.69
CA GLU A 61 -3.38 1.13 -0.50
C GLU A 61 -2.42 1.56 -1.61
N THR A 62 -1.41 2.37 -1.30
CA THR A 62 -0.38 2.78 -2.28
C THR A 62 0.38 1.58 -2.85
N VAL A 63 0.82 0.67 -1.98
CA VAL A 63 1.47 -0.59 -2.40
C VAL A 63 0.57 -1.40 -3.34
N HIS A 64 -0.73 -1.48 -3.02
CA HIS A 64 -1.71 -2.17 -3.84
C HIS A 64 -1.90 -1.49 -5.21
N GLU A 65 -2.08 -0.17 -5.24
CA GLU A 65 -2.22 0.62 -6.46
C GLU A 65 -0.99 0.49 -7.38
N THR A 66 0.22 0.47 -6.82
CA THR A 66 1.45 0.25 -7.57
C THR A 66 1.45 -1.13 -8.22
N ARG A 67 1.10 -2.19 -7.48
CA ARG A 67 0.99 -3.54 -8.04
C ARG A 67 -0.06 -3.63 -9.15
N LEU A 68 -1.20 -2.93 -9.00
CA LEU A 68 -2.22 -2.85 -10.07
C LEU A 68 -1.72 -2.10 -11.31
N ALA A 69 -0.93 -1.03 -11.13
CA ALA A 69 -0.36 -0.28 -12.23
C ALA A 69 0.66 -1.11 -13.01
N LEU A 70 1.48 -1.91 -12.31
CA LEU A 70 2.45 -2.84 -12.89
C LEU A 70 1.82 -4.18 -13.31
N HIS A 71 0.73 -4.10 -14.05
CA HIS A 71 -0.08 -5.23 -14.51
C HIS A 71 0.65 -6.27 -15.37
N ARG A 72 1.84 -5.96 -15.90
CA ARG A 72 2.70 -6.88 -16.66
C ARG A 72 3.79 -7.54 -15.80
N GLY A 73 3.91 -7.16 -14.54
CA GLY A 73 4.74 -7.83 -13.52
C GLY A 73 5.79 -6.94 -12.87
N ARG A 74 6.31 -7.41 -11.75
CA ARG A 74 7.32 -6.75 -10.90
C ARG A 74 8.75 -7.12 -11.29
N GLY A 75 8.95 -7.46 -12.58
CA GLY A 75 10.23 -7.85 -13.14
C GLY A 75 10.66 -9.26 -12.73
N ASN A 76 11.70 -9.35 -11.90
CA ASN A 76 12.35 -10.61 -11.53
C ASN A 76 11.70 -11.36 -10.34
N VAL A 77 10.45 -11.05 -10.00
CA VAL A 77 9.71 -11.81 -8.98
C VAL A 77 9.29 -13.18 -9.53
N ASP A 78 9.63 -14.27 -8.83
CA ASP A 78 9.41 -15.65 -9.28
C ASP A 78 7.94 -16.00 -9.58
N SER A 79 6.99 -15.50 -8.78
CA SER A 79 5.56 -15.70 -9.05
C SER A 79 5.15 -15.05 -10.38
N ASP A 80 5.59 -13.81 -10.62
CA ASP A 80 5.30 -13.07 -11.84
C ASP A 80 6.00 -13.68 -13.06
N LEU A 81 7.25 -14.14 -12.92
CA LEU A 81 7.98 -14.84 -13.98
C LEU A 81 7.26 -16.13 -14.40
N ARG A 82 6.79 -16.94 -13.44
CA ARG A 82 6.05 -18.17 -13.74
C ARG A 82 4.71 -17.88 -14.41
N LEU A 83 3.95 -16.91 -13.90
CA LEU A 83 2.64 -16.55 -14.45
C LEU A 83 2.74 -15.93 -15.86
N SER A 84 3.80 -15.17 -16.11
CA SER A 84 4.01 -14.47 -17.39
C SER A 84 4.86 -15.23 -18.40
N ASN A 85 5.33 -16.44 -18.07
CA ASN A 85 6.32 -17.20 -18.86
C ASN A 85 7.58 -16.36 -19.17
N GLY A 86 8.13 -15.71 -18.15
CA GLY A 86 9.33 -14.86 -18.22
C GLY A 86 9.11 -13.44 -18.76
N ARG A 87 7.92 -13.11 -19.29
CA ARG A 87 7.66 -11.81 -19.93
C ARG A 87 7.73 -10.62 -18.96
N SER A 88 7.48 -10.84 -17.67
CA SER A 88 7.66 -9.83 -16.62
C SER A 88 9.06 -9.22 -16.64
N ALA A 89 10.12 -10.04 -16.71
CA ALA A 89 11.49 -9.55 -16.82
C ALA A 89 11.75 -8.82 -18.14
N THR A 90 11.18 -9.28 -19.25
CA THR A 90 11.31 -8.59 -20.55
C THR A 90 10.69 -7.19 -20.49
N TYR A 91 9.48 -7.05 -19.93
CA TYR A 91 8.82 -5.75 -19.82
C TYR A 91 9.54 -4.81 -18.87
N SER A 92 10.06 -5.30 -17.74
CA SER A 92 10.91 -4.49 -16.86
C SER A 92 12.25 -4.12 -17.51
N SER A 93 12.81 -4.96 -18.37
CA SER A 93 14.00 -4.56 -19.15
C SER A 93 13.67 -3.43 -20.14
N LEU A 94 12.47 -3.44 -20.71
CA LEU A 94 12.00 -2.38 -21.62
C LEU A 94 11.74 -1.06 -20.88
N SER A 95 11.32 -1.08 -19.61
CA SER A 95 11.12 0.15 -18.84
C SER A 95 12.43 0.93 -18.70
N TYR A 96 13.56 0.26 -18.43
CA TYR A 96 14.87 0.93 -18.41
C TYR A 96 15.23 1.60 -19.74
N CYS A 97 14.86 1.01 -20.89
CA CYS A 97 15.09 1.63 -22.20
C CYS A 97 14.25 2.89 -22.43
N LEU A 98 13.12 3.05 -21.73
CA LEU A 98 12.25 4.23 -21.81
C LEU A 98 12.76 5.39 -20.94
N GLY A 99 13.52 5.10 -19.87
CA GLY A 99 14.19 6.12 -19.07
C GLY A 99 14.50 5.69 -17.63
N GLU A 100 15.69 6.06 -17.15
CA GLU A 100 16.20 5.76 -15.80
C GLU A 100 17.10 6.87 -15.22
N SER A 101 17.21 8.02 -15.89
CA SER A 101 18.18 9.07 -15.51
C SER A 101 17.83 9.79 -14.21
N ASP A 102 16.56 9.77 -13.82
CA ASP A 102 16.06 10.25 -12.53
C ASP A 102 14.85 9.45 -12.09
N GLU A 103 14.46 9.61 -10.82
CA GLU A 103 13.38 8.84 -10.20
C GLU A 103 11.98 9.10 -10.79
N ASN A 104 11.72 10.28 -11.35
CA ASN A 104 10.43 10.57 -12.01
C ASN A 104 10.36 9.88 -13.37
N LEU A 105 11.46 9.91 -14.14
CA LEU A 105 11.55 9.15 -15.38
C LEU A 105 11.52 7.65 -15.12
N LEU A 106 12.16 7.17 -14.05
CA LEU A 106 12.10 5.76 -13.63
C LEU A 106 10.67 5.35 -13.26
N ALA A 107 9.95 6.14 -12.47
CA ALA A 107 8.55 5.84 -12.16
C ALA A 107 7.67 5.86 -13.41
N GLY A 108 7.85 6.88 -14.27
CA GLY A 108 7.08 7.05 -15.50
C GLY A 108 7.32 5.92 -16.51
N SER A 109 8.56 5.46 -16.64
CA SER A 109 8.95 4.40 -17.58
C SER A 109 8.34 3.06 -17.20
N ALA A 110 8.34 2.69 -15.91
CA ALA A 110 7.66 1.49 -15.45
C ALA A 110 6.14 1.57 -15.59
N LEU A 111 5.54 2.74 -15.32
CA LEU A 111 4.10 2.93 -15.53
C LEU A 111 3.72 2.79 -17.01
N ALA A 112 4.54 3.33 -17.93
CA ALA A 112 4.34 3.19 -19.36
C ALA A 112 4.53 1.75 -19.85
N ALA A 113 5.56 1.05 -19.35
CA ALA A 113 5.81 -0.35 -19.64
C ALA A 113 4.81 -1.30 -18.97
N GLY A 114 4.12 -0.85 -17.91
CA GLY A 114 3.29 -1.69 -17.05
C GLY A 114 4.07 -2.74 -16.27
N ALA A 115 5.40 -2.60 -16.14
CA ALA A 115 6.28 -3.49 -15.41
C ALA A 115 7.51 -2.74 -14.89
N GLY A 116 8.12 -3.22 -13.81
CA GLY A 116 9.36 -2.65 -13.26
C GLY A 116 9.94 -3.49 -12.13
N ASN A 117 11.23 -3.32 -11.84
CA ASN A 117 11.93 -3.98 -10.72
C ASN A 117 11.75 -3.20 -9.39
N CYS A 118 12.49 -3.57 -8.34
CA CYS A 118 12.41 -2.97 -7.01
C CYS A 118 12.61 -1.44 -7.00
N ASP A 119 13.57 -0.93 -7.77
CA ASP A 119 13.84 0.49 -7.97
C ASP A 119 12.65 1.28 -8.55
N HIS A 120 12.02 0.74 -9.58
CA HIS A 120 10.80 1.31 -10.18
C HIS A 120 9.64 1.28 -9.19
N ASN A 121 9.47 0.17 -8.46
CA ASN A 121 8.44 0.03 -7.44
C ASN A 121 8.62 1.06 -6.31
N ALA A 122 9.85 1.23 -5.81
CA ALA A 122 10.18 2.25 -4.81
C ALA A 122 9.88 3.66 -5.32
N ALA A 123 10.33 4.00 -6.54
CA ALA A 123 10.05 5.29 -7.15
C ALA A 123 8.54 5.55 -7.29
N ILE A 124 7.76 4.59 -7.81
CA ILE A 124 6.30 4.74 -7.94
C ILE A 124 5.65 4.90 -6.56
N ASN A 125 6.01 4.08 -5.58
CA ASN A 125 5.48 4.17 -4.21
C ASN A 125 5.75 5.55 -3.60
N ALA A 126 6.99 6.05 -3.67
CA ALA A 126 7.34 7.36 -3.13
C ALA A 126 6.50 8.50 -3.75
N ARG A 127 6.29 8.49 -5.07
CA ARG A 127 5.52 9.54 -5.75
C ARG A 127 4.03 9.41 -5.51
N ARG A 128 3.48 8.20 -5.57
CA ARG A 128 2.05 7.96 -5.32
C ARG A 128 1.66 8.22 -3.88
N HIS A 129 2.54 7.88 -2.92
CA HIS A 129 2.25 8.10 -1.52
C HIS A 129 2.38 9.57 -1.10
N ALA A 130 3.11 10.39 -1.87
CA ALA A 130 3.38 11.78 -1.50
C ALA A 130 2.11 12.61 -1.21
N VAL A 131 1.01 12.33 -1.91
CA VAL A 131 -0.28 13.03 -1.73
C VAL A 131 -1.07 12.58 -0.49
N ARG A 132 -0.63 11.50 0.17
CA ARG A 132 -1.22 10.92 1.38
C ARG A 132 -0.37 11.20 2.62
N MET A 133 0.76 11.90 2.48
CA MET A 133 1.63 12.23 3.59
C MET A 133 0.97 13.24 4.53
N GLU A 134 1.21 13.06 5.82
CA GLU A 134 0.99 14.11 6.82
C GLU A 134 1.96 15.28 6.61
N ASP A 135 1.51 16.48 6.99
CA ASP A 135 2.29 17.71 6.91
C ASP A 135 3.63 17.55 7.65
N GLY A 136 4.73 17.86 6.96
CA GLY A 136 6.09 17.69 7.49
C GLY A 136 6.66 16.27 7.40
N GLY A 137 5.87 15.29 6.93
CA GLY A 137 6.34 13.96 6.58
C GLY A 137 7.24 13.96 5.33
N GLN A 138 7.99 12.88 5.15
CA GLN A 138 8.93 12.73 4.03
C GLN A 138 8.88 11.31 3.46
N MET A 139 8.82 11.20 2.14
CA MET A 139 9.06 9.94 1.44
C MET A 139 10.53 9.84 1.05
N MET A 140 11.12 8.67 1.21
CA MET A 140 12.50 8.38 0.83
C MET A 140 12.56 7.11 -0.01
N ASN A 141 13.50 7.06 -0.95
CA ASN A 141 13.92 5.81 -1.56
C ASN A 141 15.18 5.32 -0.88
N VAL A 142 15.14 4.10 -0.37
CA VAL A 142 16.21 3.49 0.44
C VAL A 142 16.78 2.30 -0.31
N ARG A 143 18.11 2.28 -0.48
CA ARG A 143 18.86 1.19 -1.08
C ARG A 143 19.53 0.35 -0.01
N ASP A 144 19.26 -0.94 -0.01
CA ASP A 144 20.03 -1.95 0.71
C ASP A 144 21.11 -2.53 -0.23
N TYR A 145 22.38 -2.40 0.16
CA TYR A 145 23.52 -2.88 -0.65
C TYR A 145 23.85 -4.35 -0.43
N GLU A 146 23.50 -4.92 0.71
CA GLU A 146 23.74 -6.34 0.99
C GLU A 146 22.73 -7.20 0.22
N GLN A 147 21.48 -6.74 0.15
CA GLN A 147 20.42 -7.44 -0.55
C GLN A 147 20.22 -6.96 -1.99
N THR A 148 20.90 -5.88 -2.39
CA THR A 148 20.70 -5.22 -3.69
C THR A 148 19.21 -4.96 -3.95
N HIS A 149 18.51 -4.41 -2.95
CA HIS A 149 17.09 -4.09 -3.01
C HIS A 149 16.84 -2.59 -2.83
N LEU A 150 15.76 -2.10 -3.41
CA LEU A 150 15.30 -0.73 -3.23
C LEU A 150 13.85 -0.73 -2.76
N TYR A 151 13.54 0.09 -1.77
CA TYR A 151 12.19 0.25 -1.24
C TYR A 151 11.88 1.71 -0.94
N ALA A 152 10.59 2.03 -0.85
CA ALA A 152 10.12 3.33 -0.41
C ALA A 152 9.91 3.32 1.11
N LEU A 153 10.34 4.37 1.80
CA LEU A 153 10.18 4.56 3.23
C LEU A 153 9.45 5.87 3.49
N TYR A 154 8.31 5.81 4.15
CA TYR A 154 7.62 6.99 4.66
C TYR A 154 8.09 7.29 6.08
N GLN A 155 8.65 8.47 6.29
CA GLN A 155 8.94 9.02 7.61
C GLN A 155 7.84 10.02 7.98
N PRO A 156 6.97 9.72 8.96
CA PRO A 156 6.02 10.70 9.46
C PRO A 156 6.74 11.89 10.12
N PRO A 157 6.05 13.04 10.27
CA PRO A 157 6.63 14.22 10.92
C PRO A 157 7.20 13.89 12.30
N SER A 158 8.32 14.52 12.63
CA SER A 158 9.03 14.26 13.89
C SER A 158 8.21 14.68 15.11
N SER A 159 7.60 13.71 15.79
CA SER A 159 7.32 13.72 17.22
C SER A 159 8.31 12.77 17.92
N ALA A 160 8.39 12.74 19.25
CA ALA A 160 9.29 11.81 19.95
C ALA A 160 8.99 10.32 19.63
N GLU A 161 7.84 10.01 19.03
CA GLU A 161 7.44 8.67 18.56
C GLU A 161 7.78 8.42 17.07
N ALA A 162 8.32 9.42 16.36
CA ALA A 162 8.65 9.34 14.94
C ALA A 162 9.79 8.38 14.62
N GLU A 163 10.65 8.06 15.59
CA GLU A 163 11.73 7.08 15.40
C GLU A 163 11.19 5.64 15.26
N GLU A 164 10.00 5.34 15.79
CA GLU A 164 9.40 4.00 15.75
C GLU A 164 8.27 3.82 14.71
N SER A 165 7.82 4.91 14.11
CA SER A 165 6.72 4.96 13.15
C SER A 165 7.08 5.03 11.65
N PRO A 166 8.35 4.93 11.17
CA PRO A 166 8.59 4.87 9.74
C PRO A 166 7.89 3.67 9.11
N VAL A 167 7.26 3.87 7.95
CA VAL A 167 6.49 2.85 7.24
C VAL A 167 7.22 2.45 5.96
N VAL A 168 7.44 1.15 5.78
CA VAL A 168 8.02 0.57 4.58
C VAL A 168 6.92 0.28 3.55
N LEU A 169 7.09 0.82 2.35
CA LEU A 169 6.25 0.58 1.17
C LEU A 169 7.04 -0.24 0.14
N ASP A 170 6.86 -1.56 0.17
CA ASP A 170 7.47 -2.47 -0.80
C ASP A 170 6.40 -3.20 -1.64
N SER A 171 6.16 -2.69 -2.84
CA SER A 171 5.25 -3.33 -3.81
C SER A 171 5.92 -4.43 -4.62
N TRP A 172 7.25 -4.58 -4.55
CA TRP A 172 7.98 -5.68 -5.17
C TRP A 172 7.71 -7.00 -4.42
N GLY A 173 7.76 -6.98 -3.08
CA GLY A 173 7.38 -8.11 -2.22
C GLY A 173 5.88 -8.45 -2.22
N ASP A 174 5.51 -9.56 -1.59
CA ASP A 174 4.12 -9.99 -1.37
C ASP A 174 3.70 -9.68 0.09
N GLY A 175 3.10 -8.52 0.33
CA GLY A 175 2.69 -8.11 1.68
C GLY A 175 2.07 -6.71 1.75
N PRO A 176 1.49 -6.33 2.90
CA PRO A 176 1.05 -4.96 3.14
C PRO A 176 2.25 -4.04 3.45
N ALA A 177 1.98 -2.75 3.60
CA ALA A 177 2.97 -1.85 4.20
C ALA A 177 3.10 -2.16 5.70
N VAL A 178 4.31 -2.06 6.24
CA VAL A 178 4.62 -2.40 7.64
C VAL A 178 5.49 -1.33 8.27
N LEU A 179 5.53 -1.27 9.60
CA LEU A 179 6.51 -0.44 10.29
C LEU A 179 7.92 -0.95 10.01
N LEU A 180 8.90 -0.04 9.88
CA LEU A 180 10.30 -0.36 9.64
C LEU A 180 10.84 -1.36 10.68
N ARG A 181 10.50 -1.17 11.95
CA ARG A 181 10.88 -2.05 13.07
C ARG A 181 10.37 -3.49 12.95
N ASP A 182 9.33 -3.71 12.15
CA ASP A 182 8.75 -5.05 11.90
C ASP A 182 9.08 -5.55 10.48
N SER A 183 9.88 -4.79 9.73
CA SER A 183 10.32 -5.14 8.39
C SER A 183 11.62 -5.95 8.43
N HIS A 184 12.00 -6.51 7.28
CA HIS A 184 13.28 -7.18 7.13
C HIS A 184 14.49 -6.25 7.37
N TRP A 185 14.30 -4.93 7.27
CA TRP A 185 15.34 -3.91 7.43
C TRP A 185 15.46 -3.34 8.85
N ALA A 186 14.74 -3.89 9.82
CA ALA A 186 14.72 -3.36 11.19
C ALA A 186 16.12 -3.23 11.82
N GLU A 187 17.03 -4.17 11.53
CA GLU A 187 18.39 -4.20 12.09
C GLU A 187 19.45 -3.60 11.16
N THR A 188 19.15 -3.47 9.86
CA THR A 188 20.12 -3.03 8.83
C THR A 188 19.92 -1.59 8.39
N TYR A 189 18.77 -0.98 8.73
CA TYR A 189 18.51 0.42 8.42
C TYR A 189 19.55 1.34 9.09
N GLY A 190 20.11 2.26 8.30
CA GLY A 190 21.17 3.17 8.73
C GLY A 190 22.57 2.56 8.83
N THR A 191 22.73 1.25 8.60
CA THR A 191 24.04 0.56 8.59
C THR A 191 24.44 0.12 7.18
N SER A 192 23.67 -0.79 6.57
CA SER A 192 23.90 -1.26 5.18
C SER A 192 22.97 -0.61 4.15
N THR A 193 22.11 0.32 4.61
CA THR A 193 21.18 1.05 3.74
C THR A 193 21.57 2.52 3.55
N ASN A 194 21.36 3.07 2.35
CA ASN A 194 21.45 4.52 2.10
C ASN A 194 20.16 5.09 1.53
N VAL A 195 19.81 6.31 1.95
CA VAL A 195 18.79 7.12 1.28
C VAL A 195 19.37 7.65 -0.04
N ILE A 196 18.70 7.35 -1.16
CA ILE A 196 19.15 7.77 -2.50
C ILE A 196 18.21 8.77 -3.18
N GLY A 197 17.05 9.05 -2.59
CA GLY A 197 16.10 10.05 -3.05
C GLY A 197 15.13 10.44 -1.95
N VAL A 198 14.62 11.68 -2.03
CA VAL A 198 13.67 12.25 -1.05
C VAL A 198 12.56 13.00 -1.79
N VAL A 199 11.31 12.72 -1.44
CA VAL A 199 10.12 13.45 -1.88
C VAL A 199 9.51 14.12 -0.65
N LYS A 200 9.34 15.44 -0.73
CA LYS A 200 8.71 16.26 0.30
C LYS A 200 7.37 16.78 -0.21
N PRO A 201 6.38 17.03 0.66
CA PRO A 201 5.16 17.71 0.23
C PRO A 201 5.54 19.11 -0.27
N GLU A 202 4.99 19.52 -1.43
CA GLU A 202 5.11 20.91 -1.88
C GLU A 202 4.29 21.82 -0.96
N PRO A 203 4.77 23.05 -0.65
CA PRO A 203 4.11 23.99 0.26
C PRO A 203 2.78 24.54 -0.29
#